data_AF-A0A183PPY0-F1
#
_entry.id   AF-A0A183PPY0-F1
#
_cell.length_a   1.000
_cell.length_b   1.000
_cell.length_c   1.000
_cell.angle_alpha   90.00
_cell.angle_beta   90.00
_cell.angle_gamma   90.00
#
_symmetry.space_group_name_H-M   'P 1'
#
loop_
_entity.id
_entity.type
_entity.pdbx_description
1 polymer ?
#
loop_
_entity_poly.entity_id
_entity_poly.type
_entity_poly.pdbx_seq_one_letter_code
_entity_poly.pdbx_strand_id
1 'polypeptide(L)'
;MDLYALKSDIIQTVLEPGSLSERCEFIRPLLLLRADLDVEVYPSTCAATYSSSDSQPLYIFTIESEQARLTGYRIDPVSSDGKSLKATRVWRMLLSPDSSPVNKHIIVSAASRPPSEHIYSVGRVLGDRSVLYKYLNPNLIAVLTIGGDISSHTNTLVIYLIDVVAGRILYSAVHRRCSEPISLVHSENWIIYTYYNHKSLRNEATVIELYEPTKLSGELCASQSIPSPWQLFLSNLIPSWLLSNPSSSKGSGDLSGFSRFSSLFRASDVDGFCGSTGENSLIPQVLQQSYILNTPPRSGAVTVSVTERGITAKNIILALQRNSLIELPKSFFDPRRSLDMTSELM
;
A
#
# COMPACT_ATOMS: atom_id res chain seq x y z
N MET A 1 16.16 -5.11 37.71
CA MET A 1 15.75 -4.84 36.32
C MET A 1 15.76 -6.18 35.63
N ASP A 2 14.62 -6.84 35.53
CA ASP A 2 14.53 -8.10 34.80
C ASP A 2 14.68 -7.78 33.32
N LEU A 3 15.83 -8.14 32.76
CA LEU A 3 16.08 -8.02 31.32
C LEU A 3 15.11 -8.96 30.60
N TYR A 4 14.30 -8.41 29.71
CA TYR A 4 13.41 -9.19 28.87
C TYR A 4 14.24 -10.10 27.96
N ALA A 5 14.26 -11.39 28.25
CA ALA A 5 15.04 -12.38 27.50
C ALA A 5 14.22 -12.91 26.33
N LEU A 6 14.62 -12.52 25.11
CA LEU A 6 14.07 -13.07 23.89
C LEU A 6 14.56 -14.51 23.70
N LYS A 7 13.62 -15.44 23.47
CA LYS A 7 13.94 -16.88 23.35
C LYS A 7 14.49 -17.27 21.98
N SER A 8 14.28 -16.43 20.96
CA SER A 8 14.67 -16.66 19.58
C SER A 8 14.81 -15.33 18.83
N ASP A 9 15.46 -15.37 17.68
CA ASP A 9 15.66 -14.20 16.83
C ASP A 9 14.33 -13.65 16.31
N ILE A 10 14.19 -12.33 16.33
CA ILE A 10 13.03 -11.62 15.79
C ILE A 10 13.25 -11.36 14.31
N ILE A 11 12.30 -11.78 13.47
CA ILE A 11 12.31 -11.48 12.03
C ILE A 11 11.71 -10.11 11.76
N GLN A 12 10.59 -9.78 12.41
CA GLN A 12 9.85 -8.56 12.14
C GLN A 12 9.07 -8.10 13.37
N THR A 13 8.88 -6.79 13.48
CA THR A 13 8.06 -6.18 14.52
C THR A 13 6.98 -5.30 13.90
N VAL A 14 5.78 -5.33 14.47
CA VAL A 14 4.65 -4.53 13.99
C VAL A 14 3.91 -3.96 15.19
N LEU A 15 3.70 -2.65 15.19
CA LEU A 15 2.79 -2.01 16.15
C LEU A 15 1.35 -2.31 15.72
N GLU A 16 0.52 -2.78 16.64
CA GLU A 16 -0.87 -3.10 16.33
C GLU A 16 -1.58 -1.90 15.67
N PRO A 17 -2.17 -2.11 14.47
CA PRO A 17 -2.98 -1.09 13.83
C PRO A 17 -4.38 -1.05 14.48
N GLY A 18 -4.91 0.16 14.66
CA GLY A 18 -6.30 0.33 15.09
C GLY A 18 -6.48 1.29 16.26
N SER A 19 -7.66 1.21 16.86
CA SER A 19 -8.04 2.01 18.02
C SER A 19 -7.41 1.45 19.30
N LEU A 20 -7.13 2.34 20.24
CA LEU A 20 -6.62 1.96 21.55
C LEU A 20 -7.71 1.25 22.35
N SER A 21 -7.36 0.11 22.94
CA SER A 21 -8.27 -0.66 23.78
C SER A 21 -8.05 -0.33 25.25
N GLU A 22 -9.13 -0.15 26.00
CA GLU A 22 -9.09 -0.05 27.46
C GLU A 22 -8.50 -1.31 28.11
N ARG A 23 -8.69 -2.49 27.47
CA ARG A 23 -8.12 -3.76 27.96
C ARG A 23 -6.60 -3.77 28.01
N CYS A 24 -5.97 -2.85 27.27
CA CYS A 24 -4.54 -2.67 27.19
C CYS A 24 -4.07 -1.35 27.83
N GLU A 25 -4.88 -0.74 28.71
CA GLU A 25 -4.56 0.55 29.34
C GLU A 25 -4.20 1.64 28.31
N PHE A 26 -4.86 1.61 27.14
CA PHE A 26 -4.58 2.50 26.01
C PHE A 26 -3.16 2.40 25.43
N ILE A 27 -2.44 1.32 25.70
CA ILE A 27 -1.15 1.00 25.08
C ILE A 27 -1.38 0.25 23.77
N ARG A 28 -0.64 0.61 22.71
CA ARG A 28 -0.60 -0.19 21.47
C ARG A 28 0.39 -1.33 21.65
N PRO A 29 -0.04 -2.60 21.62
CA PRO A 29 0.87 -3.71 21.71
C PRO A 29 1.76 -3.80 20.47
N LEU A 30 2.97 -4.28 20.69
CA LEU A 30 3.96 -4.63 19.68
C LEU A 30 3.89 -6.14 19.46
N LEU A 31 3.72 -6.53 18.20
CA LEU A 31 3.76 -7.91 17.76
C LEU A 31 5.17 -8.23 17.27
N LEU A 32 5.79 -9.22 17.89
CA LEU A 32 7.13 -9.71 17.57
C LEU A 32 7.01 -11.04 16.85
N LEU A 33 7.30 -11.05 15.54
CA LEU A 33 7.37 -12.28 14.76
C LEU A 33 8.76 -12.90 14.91
N ARG A 34 8.81 -14.10 15.48
CA ARG A 34 10.06 -14.82 15.74
C ARG A 34 10.42 -15.79 14.61
N ALA A 35 11.67 -16.27 14.61
CA ALA A 35 12.19 -17.20 13.61
C ALA A 35 11.47 -18.56 13.56
N ASP A 36 10.90 -19.00 14.68
CA ASP A 36 10.07 -20.21 14.81
C ASP A 36 8.61 -20.01 14.35
N LEU A 37 8.27 -18.82 13.83
CA LEU A 37 6.92 -18.40 13.42
C LEU A 37 5.92 -18.26 14.57
N ASP A 38 6.39 -18.29 15.81
CA ASP A 38 5.57 -17.88 16.94
C ASP A 38 5.55 -16.35 17.04
N VAL A 39 4.42 -15.81 17.43
CA VAL A 39 4.19 -14.38 17.61
C VAL A 39 4.07 -14.08 19.10
N GLU A 40 4.89 -13.17 19.56
CA GLU A 40 4.88 -12.69 20.93
C GLU A 40 4.29 -11.28 21.00
N VAL A 41 3.44 -11.04 21.98
CA VAL A 41 2.76 -9.75 22.20
C VAL A 41 3.42 -9.03 23.36
N TYR A 42 3.87 -7.80 23.13
CA TYR A 42 4.46 -6.96 24.16
C TYR A 42 3.65 -5.66 24.32
N PRO A 43 3.20 -5.28 25.53
CA PRO A 43 3.31 -6.00 26.80
C PRO A 43 2.47 -7.30 26.84
N SER A 44 2.90 -8.28 27.64
CA SER A 44 2.21 -9.58 27.74
C SER A 44 0.79 -9.50 28.32
N THR A 45 0.47 -8.42 29.05
CA THR A 45 -0.88 -8.12 29.55
C THR A 45 -1.89 -7.99 28.41
N CYS A 46 -1.45 -7.51 27.25
CA CYS A 46 -2.28 -7.34 26.07
C CYS A 46 -2.56 -8.62 25.28
N ALA A 47 -1.84 -9.71 25.58
CA ALA A 47 -1.99 -10.97 24.84
C ALA A 47 -3.41 -11.54 24.92
N ALA A 48 -4.13 -11.30 26.02
CA ALA A 48 -5.50 -11.76 26.23
C ALA A 48 -6.52 -11.15 25.24
N THR A 49 -6.21 -10.00 24.62
CA THR A 49 -7.09 -9.37 23.62
C THR A 49 -7.28 -10.24 22.39
N TYR A 50 -6.23 -10.96 21.98
CA TYR A 50 -6.24 -11.81 20.79
C TYR A 50 -6.94 -13.16 21.00
N SER A 51 -7.17 -13.58 22.25
CA SER A 51 -7.91 -14.81 22.55
C SER A 51 -9.44 -14.68 22.35
N SER A 52 -9.93 -13.51 21.94
CA SER A 52 -11.36 -13.28 21.71
C SER A 52 -11.77 -13.68 20.30
N SER A 53 -12.91 -14.38 20.17
CA SER A 53 -13.46 -14.89 18.91
C SER A 53 -13.87 -13.81 17.89
N ASP A 54 -13.84 -12.54 18.29
CA ASP A 54 -14.27 -11.39 17.48
C ASP A 54 -13.08 -10.65 16.82
N SER A 55 -11.85 -11.09 17.07
CA SER A 55 -10.67 -10.45 16.52
C SER A 55 -10.43 -10.84 15.05
N GLN A 56 -10.05 -9.86 14.22
CA GLN A 56 -9.74 -10.07 12.82
C GLN A 56 -8.31 -10.62 12.64
N PRO A 57 -8.05 -11.42 11.60
CA PRO A 57 -6.71 -11.90 11.32
C PRO A 57 -5.78 -10.74 10.97
N LEU A 58 -4.56 -10.79 11.48
CA LEU A 58 -3.52 -9.81 11.17
C LEU A 58 -2.58 -10.35 10.11
N TYR A 59 -2.07 -9.45 9.26
CA TYR A 59 -1.13 -9.79 8.21
C TYR A 59 0.19 -9.06 8.43
N ILE A 60 1.28 -9.80 8.37
CA ILE A 60 2.65 -9.28 8.49
C ILE A 60 3.44 -9.74 7.28
N PHE A 61 4.34 -8.90 6.78
CA PHE A 61 5.26 -9.27 5.72
C PHE A 61 6.70 -9.03 6.13
N THR A 62 7.59 -9.79 5.49
CA THR A 62 9.04 -9.66 5.66
C THR A 62 9.69 -9.47 4.30
N ILE A 63 10.76 -8.67 4.27
CA ILE A 63 11.51 -8.35 3.05
C ILE A 63 12.95 -8.81 3.27
N GLU A 64 13.43 -9.65 2.37
CA GLU A 64 14.83 -10.03 2.29
C GLU A 64 15.46 -9.40 1.05
N SER A 65 16.23 -8.34 1.28
CA SER A 65 16.76 -7.47 0.22
C SER A 65 17.69 -8.19 -0.74
N GLU A 66 18.65 -8.92 -0.20
CA GLU A 66 19.69 -9.64 -0.95
C GLU A 66 19.15 -10.75 -1.83
N GLN A 67 18.04 -11.36 -1.45
CA GLN A 67 17.39 -12.43 -2.22
C GLN A 67 16.24 -11.91 -3.09
N ALA A 68 15.94 -10.61 -3.02
CA ALA A 68 14.72 -10.02 -3.57
C ALA A 68 13.45 -10.83 -3.22
N ARG A 69 13.37 -11.32 -1.98
CA ARG A 69 12.30 -12.22 -1.54
C ARG A 69 11.36 -11.50 -0.58
N LEU A 70 10.06 -11.58 -0.85
CA LEU A 70 9.02 -11.15 0.07
C LEU A 70 8.18 -12.33 0.54
N THR A 71 7.83 -12.31 1.81
CA THR A 71 7.03 -13.36 2.45
C THR A 71 5.93 -12.72 3.26
N GLY A 72 4.69 -13.17 3.04
CA GLY A 72 3.52 -12.75 3.80
C GLY A 72 3.07 -13.84 4.77
N TYR A 73 2.72 -13.40 5.96
CA TYR A 73 2.25 -14.21 7.07
C TYR A 73 0.88 -13.75 7.52
N ARG A 74 0.05 -14.70 7.95
CA ARG A 74 -1.24 -14.46 8.59
C ARG A 74 -1.17 -14.94 10.03
N ILE A 75 -1.61 -14.10 10.93
CA ILE A 75 -1.69 -14.37 12.35
C ILE A 75 -3.17 -14.56 12.65
N ASP A 76 -3.52 -15.79 12.98
CA ASP A 76 -4.87 -16.12 13.40
C ASP A 76 -5.01 -15.86 14.91
N PRO A 77 -6.13 -15.26 15.35
CA PRO A 77 -6.33 -14.91 16.75
C PRO A 77 -6.51 -16.13 17.66
N VAL A 78 -7.02 -17.24 17.10
CA VAL A 78 -7.28 -18.47 17.83
C VAL A 78 -6.27 -19.54 17.42
N SER A 79 -5.30 -19.80 18.28
CA SER A 79 -4.50 -21.03 18.21
C SER A 79 -5.24 -22.14 18.95
N SER A 80 -5.13 -23.37 18.43
CA SER A 80 -5.72 -24.59 19.01
C SER A 80 -5.33 -24.85 20.48
N ASP A 81 -4.22 -24.26 20.95
CA ASP A 81 -3.71 -24.39 22.32
C ASP A 81 -4.09 -23.22 23.25
N GLY A 82 -4.76 -22.17 22.74
CA GLY A 82 -5.25 -21.01 23.49
C GLY A 82 -4.19 -20.12 24.14
N LYS A 83 -2.89 -20.39 23.96
CA LYS A 83 -1.79 -19.72 24.68
C LYS A 83 -0.72 -19.07 23.81
N SER A 84 -0.57 -19.46 22.55
CA SER A 84 0.47 -18.92 21.66
C SER A 84 -0.12 -18.50 20.32
N LEU A 85 0.15 -17.27 19.91
CA LEU A 85 -0.16 -16.81 18.56
C LEU A 85 0.87 -17.42 17.60
N LYS A 86 0.41 -18.07 16.54
CA LYS A 86 1.28 -18.61 15.49
C LYS A 86 1.01 -17.92 14.17
N ALA A 87 2.09 -17.58 13.48
CA ALA A 87 2.04 -17.04 12.13
C ALA A 87 2.08 -18.18 11.11
N THR A 88 1.09 -18.22 10.22
CA THR A 88 1.09 -19.11 9.06
C THR A 88 1.60 -18.35 7.84
N ARG A 89 2.49 -18.98 7.06
CA ARG A 89 2.97 -18.36 5.82
C ARG A 89 1.89 -18.49 4.74
N VAL A 90 1.36 -17.37 4.25
CA VAL A 90 0.30 -17.34 3.22
C VAL A 90 0.91 -17.37 1.83
N TRP A 91 1.84 -16.45 1.56
CA TRP A 91 2.45 -16.30 0.25
C TRP A 91 3.95 -16.03 0.35
N ARG A 92 4.65 -16.30 -0.74
CA ARG A 92 6.08 -16.05 -0.91
C ARG A 92 6.31 -15.69 -2.37
N MET A 93 6.97 -14.57 -2.63
CA MET A 93 7.33 -14.14 -3.97
C MET A 93 8.82 -13.83 -4.06
N LEU A 94 9.38 -14.15 -5.21
CA LEU A 94 10.74 -13.83 -5.59
C LEU A 94 10.68 -12.76 -6.69
N LEU A 95 11.18 -11.56 -6.40
CA LEU A 95 11.18 -10.41 -7.31
C LEU A 95 12.47 -10.34 -8.16
N SER A 96 12.96 -11.51 -8.58
CA SER A 96 14.05 -11.63 -9.54
C SER A 96 13.47 -12.09 -10.88
N PRO A 97 13.46 -11.24 -11.92
CA PRO A 97 12.94 -11.60 -13.24
C PRO A 97 13.71 -12.76 -13.89
N ASP A 98 15.00 -12.87 -13.57
CA ASP A 98 15.91 -13.88 -14.08
C ASP A 98 16.44 -14.74 -12.92
N SER A 99 16.55 -16.06 -13.16
CA SER A 99 17.18 -17.01 -12.23
C SER A 99 18.70 -17.10 -12.44
N SER A 100 19.22 -16.47 -13.50
CA SER A 100 20.65 -16.37 -13.76
C SER A 100 21.36 -15.59 -12.65
N PRO A 101 22.48 -16.11 -12.12
CA PRO A 101 23.26 -15.40 -11.11
C PRO A 101 23.87 -14.08 -11.62
N VAL A 102 23.95 -13.90 -12.95
CA VAL A 102 24.55 -12.72 -13.59
C VAL A 102 23.64 -11.50 -13.49
N ASN A 103 22.32 -11.70 -13.59
CA ASN A 103 21.32 -10.63 -13.52
C ASN A 103 20.47 -10.80 -12.27
N LYS A 104 21.10 -11.09 -11.13
CA LYS A 104 20.37 -11.20 -9.87
C LYS A 104 19.83 -9.82 -9.48
N HIS A 105 18.52 -9.74 -9.23
CA HIS A 105 17.92 -8.53 -8.68
C HIS A 105 18.00 -8.53 -7.15
N ILE A 106 18.18 -7.34 -6.57
CA ILE A 106 18.08 -7.07 -5.15
C ILE A 106 17.03 -6.00 -4.90
N ILE A 107 16.39 -6.03 -3.72
CA ILE A 107 15.46 -4.95 -3.32
C ILE A 107 16.27 -3.81 -2.72
N VAL A 108 16.19 -2.64 -3.34
CA VAL A 108 16.91 -1.43 -2.91
C VAL A 108 16.06 -0.63 -1.94
N SER A 109 14.76 -0.52 -2.22
CA SER A 109 13.86 0.31 -1.44
C SER A 109 12.45 -0.28 -1.46
N ALA A 110 11.76 -0.19 -0.33
CA ALA A 110 10.35 -0.51 -0.20
C ALA A 110 9.67 0.62 0.57
N ALA A 111 8.47 1.01 0.13
CA ALA A 111 7.68 2.06 0.76
C ALA A 111 6.23 1.61 0.91
N SER A 112 5.68 1.84 2.09
CA SER A 112 4.26 1.70 2.38
C SER A 112 3.68 3.07 2.74
N ARG A 113 2.35 3.19 2.65
CA ARG A 113 1.67 4.38 3.13
C ARG A 113 1.86 4.49 4.65
N PRO A 114 2.27 5.65 5.19
CA PRO A 114 2.35 5.84 6.64
C PRO A 114 1.00 5.54 7.32
N PRO A 115 0.97 4.75 8.41
CA PRO A 115 -0.28 4.38 9.08
C PRO A 115 -0.95 5.56 9.80
N SER A 116 -0.20 6.62 10.10
CA SER A 116 -0.71 7.87 10.69
C SER A 116 -1.27 8.86 9.66
N GLU A 117 -1.12 8.58 8.36
CA GLU A 117 -1.61 9.46 7.31
C GLU A 117 -3.13 9.40 7.18
N HIS A 118 -3.79 10.56 7.30
CA HIS A 118 -5.22 10.70 7.02
C HIS A 118 -5.45 11.21 5.59
N ILE A 119 -6.46 10.68 4.93
CA ILE A 119 -6.85 11.06 3.57
C ILE A 119 -8.16 11.84 3.65
N TYR A 120 -8.11 13.14 3.33
CA TYR A 120 -9.29 14.01 3.41
C TYR A 120 -10.29 13.76 2.28
N SER A 121 -9.80 13.54 1.05
CA SER A 121 -10.65 13.34 -0.12
C SER A 121 -10.41 12.00 -0.79
N VAL A 122 -11.48 11.23 -0.94
CA VAL A 122 -11.54 9.92 -1.61
C VAL A 122 -11.53 10.02 -3.14
N GLY A 123 -11.80 11.19 -3.70
CA GLY A 123 -11.88 11.40 -5.14
C GLY A 123 -11.39 12.78 -5.56
N ARG A 124 -11.20 12.95 -6.87
CA ARG A 124 -10.84 14.21 -7.50
C ARG A 124 -11.95 14.59 -8.47
N VAL A 125 -12.47 15.82 -8.34
CA VAL A 125 -13.48 16.36 -9.24
C VAL A 125 -12.79 16.77 -10.55
N LEU A 126 -13.37 16.36 -11.68
CA LEU A 126 -12.94 16.69 -13.04
C LEU A 126 -13.72 17.91 -13.56
N GLY A 127 -13.27 18.48 -14.69
CA GLY A 127 -13.87 19.69 -15.27
C GLY A 127 -15.34 19.53 -15.68
N ASP A 128 -15.72 18.32 -16.08
CA ASP A 128 -17.10 17.91 -16.41
C ASP A 128 -17.98 17.63 -15.17
N ARG A 129 -17.47 17.94 -13.96
CA ARG A 129 -18.09 17.64 -12.65
C ARG A 129 -18.20 16.15 -12.33
N SER A 130 -17.63 15.27 -13.15
CA SER A 130 -17.48 13.86 -12.77
C SER A 130 -16.40 13.72 -11.69
N VAL A 131 -16.42 12.59 -10.98
CA VAL A 131 -15.47 12.32 -9.89
C VAL A 131 -14.60 11.13 -10.28
N LEU A 132 -13.30 11.36 -10.33
CA LEU A 132 -12.30 10.34 -10.46
C LEU A 132 -11.92 9.83 -9.07
N TYR A 133 -12.36 8.62 -8.73
CA TYR A 133 -12.09 8.03 -7.42
C TYR A 133 -10.68 7.48 -7.31
N LYS A 134 -10.01 7.83 -6.21
CA LYS A 134 -8.66 7.34 -5.90
C LYS A 134 -8.73 5.87 -5.48
N TYR A 135 -7.78 5.07 -5.94
CA TYR A 135 -7.62 3.72 -5.43
C TYR A 135 -6.79 3.76 -4.14
N LEU A 136 -7.45 3.53 -2.99
CA LEU A 136 -6.87 3.72 -1.65
C LEU A 136 -6.71 2.39 -0.93
N ASN A 137 -5.67 1.63 -1.27
CA ASN A 137 -5.36 0.38 -0.59
C ASN A 137 -4.42 0.61 0.62
N PRO A 138 -4.86 0.38 1.88
CA PRO A 138 -4.02 0.51 3.07
C PRO A 138 -2.91 -0.54 3.16
N ASN A 139 -3.07 -1.67 2.48
CA ASN A 139 -2.17 -2.82 2.53
C ASN A 139 -1.22 -2.87 1.32
N LEU A 140 -1.13 -1.78 0.56
CA LEU A 140 -0.30 -1.67 -0.62
C LEU A 140 1.14 -1.30 -0.24
N ILE A 141 2.09 -2.05 -0.79
CA ILE A 141 3.51 -1.73 -0.72
C ILE A 141 4.05 -1.51 -2.13
N ALA A 142 4.93 -0.52 -2.26
CA ALA A 142 5.74 -0.33 -3.44
C ALA A 142 7.13 -0.89 -3.15
N VAL A 143 7.65 -1.71 -4.07
CA VAL A 143 8.97 -2.33 -3.94
C VAL A 143 9.77 -2.05 -5.20
N LEU A 144 10.98 -1.53 -5.04
CA LEU A 144 11.93 -1.32 -6.12
C LEU A 144 13.04 -2.36 -6.07
N THR A 145 13.23 -3.05 -7.19
CA THR A 145 14.38 -3.91 -7.40
C THR A 145 15.32 -3.34 -8.44
N ILE A 146 16.62 -3.56 -8.24
CA ILE A 146 17.65 -3.27 -9.22
C ILE A 146 18.37 -4.57 -9.53
N GLY A 147 18.76 -4.77 -10.78
CA GLY A 147 19.59 -5.90 -11.18
C GLY A 147 20.25 -5.66 -12.53
N GLY A 148 21.10 -6.61 -12.92
CA GLY A 148 21.98 -6.47 -14.09
C GLY A 148 23.17 -5.56 -13.80
N ASP A 149 23.98 -5.35 -14.82
CA ASP A 149 25.25 -4.65 -14.68
C ASP A 149 25.29 -3.38 -15.56
N ILE A 150 25.96 -2.36 -15.03
CA ILE A 150 26.11 -1.04 -15.65
C ILE A 150 27.10 -1.14 -16.81
N SER A 151 28.19 -1.91 -16.65
CA SER A 151 29.25 -2.01 -17.66
C SER A 151 28.78 -2.73 -18.93
N SER A 152 27.97 -3.77 -18.76
CA SER A 152 27.30 -4.51 -19.83
C SER A 152 26.00 -3.87 -20.33
N HIS A 153 25.59 -2.73 -19.76
CA HIS A 153 24.35 -2.01 -20.09
C HIS A 153 23.07 -2.87 -19.99
N THR A 154 23.09 -3.90 -19.14
CA THR A 154 21.96 -4.78 -18.83
C THR A 154 21.22 -4.35 -17.57
N ASN A 155 21.67 -3.28 -16.91
CA ASN A 155 21.05 -2.76 -15.70
C ASN A 155 19.56 -2.43 -15.91
N THR A 156 18.73 -2.94 -15.02
CA THR A 156 17.28 -2.70 -15.01
C THR A 156 16.80 -2.37 -13.61
N LEU A 157 15.85 -1.46 -13.54
CA LEU A 157 15.12 -1.10 -12.34
C LEU A 157 13.67 -1.52 -12.53
N VAL A 158 13.10 -2.25 -11.58
CA VAL A 158 11.72 -2.72 -11.66
C VAL A 158 10.96 -2.24 -10.43
N ILE A 159 9.80 -1.63 -10.64
CA ILE A 159 8.85 -1.31 -9.57
C ILE A 159 7.73 -2.33 -9.54
N TYR A 160 7.38 -2.79 -8.35
CA TYR A 160 6.25 -3.68 -8.08
C TYR A 160 5.33 -3.01 -7.07
N LEU A 161 4.04 -2.93 -7.39
CA LEU A 161 3.00 -2.54 -6.44
C LEU A 161 2.28 -3.82 -6.01
N ILE A 162 2.39 -4.16 -4.72
CA ILE A 162 1.99 -5.46 -4.18
C ILE A 162 0.96 -5.24 -3.06
N ASP A 163 -0.16 -5.95 -3.13
CA ASP A 163 -1.07 -6.07 -2.00
C ASP A 163 -0.52 -7.13 -1.04
N VAL A 164 -0.19 -6.72 0.19
CA VAL A 164 0.41 -7.58 1.20
C VAL A 164 -0.55 -8.63 1.75
N VAL A 165 -1.85 -8.32 1.83
CA VAL A 165 -2.84 -9.23 2.40
C VAL A 165 -3.15 -10.33 1.40
N ALA A 166 -3.43 -9.96 0.14
CA ALA A 166 -3.74 -10.91 -0.92
C ALA A 166 -2.49 -11.59 -1.51
N GLY A 167 -1.31 -10.97 -1.40
CA GLY A 167 -0.07 -11.47 -2.01
C GLY A 167 -0.03 -11.31 -3.53
N ARG A 168 -0.75 -10.32 -4.08
CA ARG A 168 -0.93 -10.11 -5.51
C ARG A 168 -0.18 -8.86 -5.98
N ILE A 169 0.46 -8.96 -7.15
CA ILE A 169 1.05 -7.80 -7.85
C ILE A 169 -0.07 -7.07 -8.59
N LEU A 170 -0.33 -5.81 -8.23
CA LEU A 170 -1.32 -4.96 -8.88
C LEU A 170 -0.76 -4.26 -10.12
N TYR A 171 0.52 -3.89 -10.08
CA TYR A 171 1.20 -3.21 -11.16
C TYR A 171 2.69 -3.50 -11.13
N SER A 172 3.31 -3.58 -12.31
CA SER A 172 4.76 -3.65 -12.46
C SER A 172 5.24 -2.83 -13.64
N ALA A 173 6.34 -2.10 -13.48
CA ALA A 173 7.00 -1.37 -14.56
C ALA A 173 8.51 -1.60 -14.55
N VAL A 174 9.08 -1.74 -15.75
CA VAL A 174 10.52 -2.01 -15.96
C VAL A 174 11.16 -0.82 -16.64
N HIS A 175 12.20 -0.28 -16.01
CA HIS A 175 13.07 0.77 -16.54
C HIS A 175 14.42 0.18 -16.91
N ARG A 176 14.78 0.26 -18.19
CA ARG A 176 16.07 -0.21 -18.69
C ARG A 176 17.13 0.87 -18.54
N ARG A 177 18.38 0.47 -18.33
CA ARG A 177 19.53 1.35 -18.21
C ARG A 177 19.37 2.38 -17.08
N CYS A 178 18.81 1.95 -15.95
CA CYS A 178 18.62 2.80 -14.78
C CYS A 178 19.45 2.31 -13.60
N SER A 179 19.90 3.23 -12.74
CA SER A 179 20.67 2.93 -11.54
C SER A 179 20.38 3.89 -10.39
N GLU A 180 21.11 3.69 -9.30
CA GLU A 180 21.22 4.64 -8.19
C GLU A 180 21.71 6.04 -8.62
N PRO A 181 21.39 7.10 -7.85
CA PRO A 181 20.66 7.11 -6.57
C PRO A 181 19.15 6.86 -6.71
N ILE A 182 18.61 5.99 -5.86
CA ILE A 182 17.18 5.64 -5.87
C ILE A 182 16.51 6.12 -4.59
N SER A 183 15.32 6.69 -4.72
CA SER A 183 14.45 6.97 -3.59
C SER A 183 13.03 6.61 -3.97
N LEU A 184 12.24 6.15 -3.00
CA LEU A 184 10.86 5.71 -3.20
C LEU A 184 10.00 6.25 -2.06
N VAL A 185 8.88 6.87 -2.41
CA VAL A 185 7.88 7.31 -1.44
C VAL A 185 6.50 6.92 -1.92
N HIS A 186 5.68 6.47 -0.98
CA HIS A 186 4.29 6.12 -1.17
C HIS A 186 3.43 6.94 -0.20
N SER A 187 2.43 7.65 -0.74
CA SER A 187 1.48 8.47 0.02
C SER A 187 0.12 8.45 -0.66
N GLU A 188 -0.97 8.41 0.10
CA GLU A 188 -2.35 8.29 -0.40
C GLU A 188 -2.56 7.19 -1.47
N ASN A 189 -2.75 7.60 -2.73
CA ASN A 189 -2.97 6.78 -3.92
C ASN A 189 -1.82 6.90 -4.94
N TRP A 190 -0.71 7.51 -4.55
CA TRP A 190 0.37 7.84 -5.45
C TRP A 190 1.74 7.43 -4.92
N ILE A 191 2.61 7.10 -5.86
CA ILE A 191 3.97 6.64 -5.60
C ILE A 191 4.91 7.49 -6.45
N ILE A 192 5.99 7.96 -5.84
CA ILE A 192 7.05 8.67 -6.55
C ILE A 192 8.36 7.99 -6.27
N TYR A 193 9.12 7.77 -7.34
CA TYR A 193 10.47 7.26 -7.23
C TYR A 193 11.40 7.98 -8.18
N THR A 194 12.64 8.15 -7.73
CA THR A 194 13.70 8.79 -8.49
C THR A 194 14.77 7.77 -8.83
N TYR A 195 15.39 7.93 -10.00
CA TYR A 195 16.50 7.09 -10.45
C TYR A 195 17.37 7.85 -11.44
N TYR A 196 18.58 7.34 -11.69
CA TYR A 196 19.45 7.87 -12.73
C TYR A 196 19.30 7.05 -14.02
N ASN A 197 19.01 7.72 -15.14
CA ASN A 197 18.86 7.09 -16.45
C ASN A 197 20.17 7.23 -17.25
N HIS A 198 20.84 6.11 -17.52
CA HIS A 198 22.10 6.05 -18.28
C HIS A 198 21.91 6.24 -19.78
N LYS A 199 20.70 6.03 -20.32
CA LYS A 199 20.44 6.26 -21.75
C LYS A 199 20.36 7.75 -22.06
N SER A 200 19.70 8.51 -21.19
CA SER A 200 19.51 9.96 -21.33
C SER A 200 20.47 10.81 -20.50
N LEU A 201 21.33 10.17 -19.70
CA LEU A 201 22.36 10.79 -18.85
C LEU A 201 21.78 11.85 -17.89
N ARG A 202 20.64 11.55 -17.26
CA ARG A 202 19.92 12.48 -16.40
C ARG A 202 19.17 11.78 -15.28
N ASN A 203 18.84 12.54 -14.23
CA ASN A 203 17.96 12.07 -13.17
C ASN A 203 16.52 12.21 -13.61
N GLU A 204 15.73 11.18 -13.32
CA GLU A 204 14.30 11.16 -13.62
C GLU A 204 13.52 10.85 -12.34
N ALA A 205 12.37 11.49 -12.18
CA ALA A 205 11.38 11.19 -11.16
C ALA A 205 10.12 10.68 -11.85
N THR A 206 9.77 9.42 -11.58
CA THR A 206 8.56 8.84 -12.12
C THR A 206 7.48 8.80 -11.05
N VAL A 207 6.30 9.27 -11.44
CA VAL A 207 5.12 9.38 -10.61
C VAL A 207 4.11 8.36 -11.11
N ILE A 208 3.53 7.60 -10.19
CA ILE A 208 2.44 6.69 -10.45
C ILE A 208 1.25 7.15 -9.60
N GLU A 209 0.07 7.25 -10.20
CA GLU A 209 -1.20 7.46 -9.49
C GLU A 209 -2.17 6.31 -9.81
N LEU A 210 -2.85 5.84 -8.77
CA LEU A 210 -3.80 4.74 -8.83
C LEU A 210 -5.23 5.27 -8.69
N TYR A 211 -6.07 4.87 -9.63
CA TYR A 211 -7.48 5.25 -9.68
C TYR A 211 -8.37 4.02 -9.81
N GLU A 212 -9.60 4.15 -9.36
CA GLU A 212 -10.61 3.10 -9.51
C GLU A 212 -11.05 3.04 -10.99
N PRO A 213 -11.29 1.85 -11.54
CA PRO A 213 -11.60 1.69 -12.96
C PRO A 213 -12.90 2.42 -13.32
N THR A 214 -12.82 3.39 -14.24
CA THR A 214 -13.95 4.28 -14.59
C THR A 214 -14.85 3.72 -15.69
N LYS A 215 -14.48 2.58 -16.31
CA LYS A 215 -15.26 1.94 -17.38
C LYS A 215 -15.43 0.46 -17.11
N LEU A 216 -16.52 0.09 -16.45
CA LEU A 216 -17.11 -1.23 -16.64
C LEU A 216 -18.36 -1.01 -17.48
N SER A 217 -18.19 -1.14 -18.80
CA SER A 217 -19.29 -1.25 -19.74
C SER A 217 -20.04 -2.53 -19.39
N GLY A 218 -21.17 -2.37 -18.70
CA GLY A 218 -21.91 -3.45 -18.05
C GLY A 218 -21.89 -3.26 -16.54
N GLU A 219 -23.10 -3.15 -15.99
CA GLU A 219 -23.47 -2.98 -14.59
C GLU A 219 -22.43 -3.35 -13.50
N LEU A 220 -22.25 -2.38 -12.60
CA LEU A 220 -22.23 -2.54 -11.12
C LEU A 220 -20.97 -2.96 -10.35
N CYS A 221 -19.76 -3.02 -10.92
CA CYS A 221 -18.60 -3.47 -10.11
C CYS A 221 -17.86 -2.34 -9.39
N ALA A 222 -17.79 -1.14 -9.98
CA ALA A 222 -17.24 0.04 -9.30
C ALA A 222 -18.21 0.63 -8.26
N SER A 223 -19.52 0.45 -8.43
CA SER A 223 -20.55 0.97 -7.52
C SER A 223 -20.74 0.17 -6.24
N GLN A 224 -20.16 -1.04 -6.15
CA GLN A 224 -20.17 -1.85 -4.93
C GLN A 224 -18.92 -1.64 -4.06
N SER A 225 -17.83 -1.11 -4.62
CA SER A 225 -16.53 -1.03 -3.93
C SER A 225 -16.23 0.34 -3.32
N ILE A 226 -17.02 1.36 -3.66
CA ILE A 226 -16.94 2.71 -3.11
C ILE A 226 -18.37 3.16 -2.76
N PRO A 227 -18.67 3.41 -1.48
CA PRO A 227 -19.99 3.92 -1.11
C PRO A 227 -20.24 5.25 -1.82
N SER A 228 -21.45 5.42 -2.38
CA SER A 228 -21.84 6.67 -3.01
C SER A 228 -21.70 7.84 -2.02
N PRO A 229 -21.53 9.10 -2.49
CA PRO A 229 -21.46 10.26 -1.60
C PRO A 229 -22.61 10.33 -0.58
N TRP A 230 -23.81 9.86 -0.97
CA TRP A 230 -24.96 9.74 -0.08
C TRP A 230 -24.81 8.62 0.96
N GLN A 231 -24.27 7.47 0.58
CA GLN A 231 -23.96 6.38 1.52
C GLN A 231 -22.88 6.80 2.53
N LEU A 232 -21.84 7.52 2.08
CA LEU A 232 -20.80 8.09 2.96
C LEU A 232 -21.36 9.14 3.94
N PHE A 233 -22.28 9.98 3.47
CA PHE A 233 -22.97 10.96 4.29
C PHE A 233 -23.84 10.28 5.36
N LEU A 234 -24.64 9.27 4.97
CA LEU A 234 -25.48 8.51 5.89
C LEU A 234 -24.66 7.71 6.91
N SER A 235 -23.53 7.10 6.51
CA SER A 235 -22.65 6.38 7.43
C SER A 235 -22.00 7.28 8.47
N ASN A 236 -21.81 8.57 8.17
CA ASN A 236 -21.27 9.55 9.11
C ASN A 236 -22.33 10.16 10.04
N LEU A 237 -23.62 10.07 9.68
CA LEU A 237 -24.73 10.62 10.46
C LEU A 237 -25.47 9.59 11.31
N ILE A 238 -25.43 8.32 10.94
CA ILE A 238 -26.11 7.24 11.65
C ILE A 238 -25.07 6.42 12.42
N PRO A 239 -25.08 6.46 13.76
CA PRO A 239 -24.24 5.59 14.59
C PRO A 239 -24.38 4.12 14.20
N SER A 240 -23.26 3.39 14.14
CA SER A 240 -23.21 1.99 13.71
C SER A 240 -24.15 1.04 14.46
N TRP A 241 -24.47 1.33 15.72
CA TRP A 241 -25.40 0.54 16.55
C TRP A 241 -26.87 0.67 16.14
N LEU A 242 -27.25 1.73 15.41
CA LEU A 242 -28.60 1.89 14.83
C LEU A 242 -28.78 1.04 13.57
N LEU A 243 -27.69 0.65 12.91
CA LEU A 243 -27.69 -0.17 11.69
C LEU A 243 -27.57 -1.68 11.98
N SER A 244 -27.41 -2.08 13.25
CA SER A 244 -27.19 -3.48 13.68
C SER A 244 -28.45 -4.20 14.19
N ASN A 245 -29.65 -3.80 13.74
CA ASN A 245 -30.89 -4.39 14.27
C ASN A 245 -31.17 -5.78 13.63
N PRO A 246 -31.34 -6.88 14.40
CA PRO A 246 -31.39 -8.24 13.84
C PRO A 246 -32.76 -8.68 13.29
N SER A 247 -33.73 -7.77 13.12
CA SER A 247 -35.15 -8.16 13.00
C SER A 247 -35.92 -7.49 11.86
N SER A 248 -35.36 -7.41 10.66
CA SER A 248 -36.17 -7.17 9.46
C SER A 248 -35.78 -8.10 8.32
N SER A 249 -36.57 -9.16 8.17
CA SER A 249 -36.60 -9.99 6.98
C SER A 249 -37.20 -9.21 5.80
N LYS A 250 -36.56 -9.37 4.64
CA LYS A 250 -36.92 -8.90 3.29
C LYS A 250 -36.49 -7.49 2.90
N GLY A 251 -35.41 -7.42 2.11
CA GLY A 251 -35.35 -6.54 0.94
C GLY A 251 -34.37 -5.36 0.97
N SER A 252 -33.62 -5.14 2.04
CA SER A 252 -32.53 -4.15 2.06
C SER A 252 -31.22 -4.87 2.36
N GLY A 253 -30.34 -4.98 1.36
CA GLY A 253 -29.02 -5.60 1.54
C GLY A 253 -28.25 -4.97 2.70
N ASP A 254 -27.48 -5.79 3.42
CA ASP A 254 -26.62 -5.39 4.54
C ASP A 254 -25.71 -4.22 4.15
N LEU A 255 -26.14 -2.99 4.47
CA LEU A 255 -25.40 -1.75 4.20
C LEU A 255 -24.12 -1.63 5.06
N SER A 256 -23.90 -2.53 6.02
CA SER A 256 -22.71 -2.55 6.89
C SER A 256 -21.47 -3.13 6.19
N GLY A 257 -21.65 -4.08 5.27
CA GLY A 257 -20.55 -4.75 4.54
C GLY A 257 -19.91 -3.91 3.43
N PHE A 258 -20.65 -2.95 2.86
CA PHE A 258 -20.22 -2.15 1.71
C PHE A 258 -19.34 -0.94 2.06
N SER A 259 -19.02 -0.72 3.34
CA SER A 259 -18.33 0.50 3.79
C SER A 259 -16.82 0.36 4.00
N ARG A 260 -16.24 -0.84 3.84
CA ARG A 260 -14.83 -1.10 4.21
C ARG A 260 -14.05 -1.73 3.06
N PHE A 261 -12.87 -1.17 2.80
CA PHE A 261 -11.91 -1.74 1.85
C PHE A 261 -11.43 -3.11 2.35
N SER A 262 -11.64 -4.16 1.56
CA SER A 262 -11.10 -5.50 1.81
C SER A 262 -10.21 -5.93 0.65
N SER A 263 -8.92 -6.13 0.93
CA SER A 263 -7.94 -6.64 -0.03
C SER A 263 -8.33 -8.03 -0.56
N LEU A 264 -8.84 -8.90 0.30
CA LEU A 264 -9.21 -10.28 -0.06
C LEU A 264 -10.41 -10.30 -1.01
N PHE A 265 -11.43 -9.47 -0.74
CA PHE A 265 -12.61 -9.38 -1.61
C PHE A 265 -12.25 -8.83 -2.99
N ARG A 266 -11.40 -7.78 -3.04
CA ARG A 266 -10.95 -7.20 -4.31
C ARG A 266 -10.01 -8.13 -5.11
N ALA A 267 -9.39 -9.10 -4.44
CA ALA A 267 -8.55 -10.12 -5.04
C ALA A 267 -9.29 -11.43 -5.38
N SER A 268 -10.52 -11.64 -4.88
CA SER A 268 -11.24 -12.91 -5.04
C SER A 268 -11.95 -13.01 -6.38
N ASP A 269 -11.72 -14.12 -7.09
CA ASP A 269 -12.28 -14.38 -8.40
C ASP A 269 -13.75 -14.86 -8.39
N VAL A 270 -14.27 -15.29 -7.23
CA VAL A 270 -15.54 -16.04 -7.10
C VAL A 270 -16.70 -15.17 -6.62
N ASP A 271 -16.44 -14.20 -5.72
CA ASP A 271 -17.46 -13.28 -5.18
C ASP A 271 -17.33 -11.86 -5.77
N GLY A 272 -16.26 -11.60 -6.55
CA GLY A 272 -16.00 -10.34 -7.26
C GLY A 272 -16.56 -10.33 -8.68
N PHE A 273 -17.75 -10.91 -8.90
CA PHE A 273 -18.35 -11.02 -10.23
C PHE A 273 -18.59 -9.65 -10.86
N CYS A 274 -17.72 -9.29 -11.81
CA CYS A 274 -18.13 -8.46 -12.94
C CYS A 274 -18.45 -9.34 -14.13
N GLY A 275 -19.72 -9.76 -14.21
CA GLY A 275 -20.21 -10.66 -15.26
C GLY A 275 -20.08 -10.12 -16.70
N SER A 276 -19.69 -8.86 -16.90
CA SER A 276 -19.61 -8.23 -18.23
C SER A 276 -18.22 -8.23 -18.87
N THR A 277 -17.12 -8.45 -18.12
CA THR A 277 -15.75 -8.38 -18.67
C THR A 277 -15.00 -9.72 -18.69
N GLY A 278 -15.44 -10.72 -17.93
CA GLY A 278 -14.68 -11.96 -17.74
C GLY A 278 -13.36 -11.76 -16.97
N GLU A 279 -13.13 -10.58 -16.40
CA GLU A 279 -12.00 -10.30 -15.51
C GLU A 279 -12.46 -10.39 -14.05
N ASN A 280 -11.89 -11.37 -13.34
CA ASN A 280 -12.34 -11.78 -12.02
C ASN A 280 -11.77 -10.93 -10.86
N SER A 281 -11.07 -9.81 -11.13
CA SER A 281 -10.39 -9.02 -10.09
C SER A 281 -10.40 -7.52 -10.37
N LEU A 282 -10.66 -6.70 -9.35
CA LEU A 282 -10.69 -5.23 -9.46
C LEU A 282 -9.27 -4.65 -9.46
N ILE A 283 -8.71 -4.50 -10.66
CA ILE A 283 -7.38 -3.91 -10.87
C ILE A 283 -7.50 -2.37 -10.95
N PRO A 284 -6.64 -1.60 -10.26
CA PRO A 284 -6.65 -0.15 -10.39
C PRO A 284 -6.23 0.29 -11.79
N GLN A 285 -6.82 1.37 -12.28
CA GLN A 285 -6.29 2.12 -13.40
C GLN A 285 -5.03 2.86 -12.97
N VAL A 286 -3.93 2.62 -13.67
CA VAL A 286 -2.62 3.19 -13.34
C VAL A 286 -2.26 4.28 -14.34
N LEU A 287 -1.99 5.49 -13.83
CA LEU A 287 -1.44 6.59 -14.61
C LEU A 287 0.01 6.82 -14.21
N GLN A 288 0.90 6.93 -15.19
CA GLN A 288 2.32 7.11 -14.96
C GLN A 288 2.88 8.24 -15.83
N GLN A 289 3.75 9.07 -15.24
CA GLN A 289 4.54 10.05 -15.98
C GLN A 289 5.92 10.25 -15.35
N SER A 290 6.91 10.46 -16.20
CA SER A 290 8.29 10.71 -15.80
C SER A 290 8.68 12.16 -16.02
N TYR A 291 9.39 12.73 -15.05
CA TYR A 291 9.84 14.12 -15.00
C TYR A 291 11.36 14.15 -14.90
N ILE A 292 11.99 15.19 -15.46
CA ILE A 292 13.44 15.35 -15.40
C ILE A 292 13.80 16.15 -14.16
N LEU A 293 14.76 15.64 -13.38
CA LEU A 293 15.35 16.35 -12.25
C LEU A 293 16.76 16.83 -12.60
N ASN A 294 17.00 18.13 -12.48
CA ASN A 294 18.33 18.69 -12.74
C ASN A 294 19.35 18.29 -11.66
N THR A 295 18.89 18.06 -10.43
CA THR A 295 19.75 17.69 -9.30
C THR A 295 19.33 16.34 -8.73
N PRO A 296 20.28 15.40 -8.54
CA PRO A 296 19.97 14.10 -7.97
C PRO A 296 19.64 14.24 -6.47
N PRO A 297 18.55 13.64 -5.99
CA PRO A 297 18.39 13.41 -4.56
C PRO A 297 19.45 12.40 -4.08
N ARG A 298 19.79 12.48 -2.79
CA ARG A 298 20.55 11.44 -2.12
C ARG A 298 19.70 10.15 -2.05
N SER A 299 20.35 9.00 -2.18
CA SER A 299 19.67 7.68 -2.12
C SER A 299 18.89 7.55 -0.80
N GLY A 300 17.61 7.18 -0.88
CA GLY A 300 16.69 7.07 0.25
C GLY A 300 16.31 8.39 0.95
N ALA A 301 16.68 9.56 0.41
CA ALA A 301 16.53 10.84 1.10
C ALA A 301 15.41 11.70 0.49
N VAL A 302 14.25 11.08 0.28
CA VAL A 302 13.02 11.73 -0.19
C VAL A 302 11.90 11.40 0.78
N THR A 303 11.10 12.39 1.14
CA THR A 303 9.96 12.22 2.03
C THR A 303 8.81 13.13 1.61
N VAL A 304 7.65 12.97 2.25
CA VAL A 304 6.42 13.71 1.93
C VAL A 304 5.87 14.34 3.20
N SER A 305 5.34 15.56 3.09
CA SER A 305 4.67 16.25 4.19
C SER A 305 3.39 15.51 4.61
N VAL A 306 3.24 15.26 5.91
CA VAL A 306 2.04 14.64 6.49
C VAL A 306 1.40 15.61 7.48
N THR A 307 0.08 15.75 7.41
CA THR A 307 -0.71 16.55 8.36
C THR A 307 -1.84 15.69 8.94
N GLU A 308 -2.29 16.04 10.15
CA GLU A 308 -3.27 15.24 10.91
C GLU A 308 -4.56 14.94 10.12
N ARG A 309 -5.04 15.93 9.36
CA ARG A 309 -6.29 15.83 8.60
C ARG A 309 -6.09 15.68 7.10
N GLY A 310 -4.85 15.76 6.59
CA GLY A 310 -4.57 15.61 5.15
C GLY A 310 -5.28 16.63 4.24
N ILE A 311 -5.69 17.80 4.76
CA ILE A 311 -6.37 18.85 3.99
C ILE A 311 -5.35 19.70 3.21
N THR A 312 -4.21 19.98 3.83
CA THR A 312 -3.13 20.79 3.23
C THR A 312 -2.54 20.08 2.02
N ALA A 313 -2.15 20.86 1.00
CA ALA A 313 -1.43 20.33 -0.14
C ALA A 313 -0.16 19.56 0.30
N LYS A 314 0.07 18.40 -0.30
CA LYS A 314 1.26 17.60 -0.02
C LYS A 314 2.45 18.12 -0.79
N ASN A 315 3.56 18.25 -0.08
CA ASN A 315 4.86 18.62 -0.65
C ASN A 315 5.82 17.44 -0.52
N ILE A 316 6.67 17.29 -1.52
CA ILE A 316 7.74 16.31 -1.59
C ILE A 316 9.02 17.03 -1.22
N ILE A 317 9.69 16.52 -0.19
CA ILE A 317 10.93 17.07 0.32
C ILE A 317 12.07 16.19 -0.18
N LEU A 318 12.96 16.77 -0.96
CA LEU A 318 14.13 16.13 -1.56
C LEU A 318 15.38 16.63 -0.86
N ALA A 319 16.15 15.73 -0.24
CA ALA A 319 17.51 16.04 0.20
C ALA A 319 18.48 15.76 -0.94
N LEU A 320 19.13 16.81 -1.43
CA LEU A 320 20.08 16.73 -2.53
C LEU A 320 21.42 16.20 -2.04
N GLN A 321 22.21 15.64 -2.97
CA GLN A 321 23.59 15.22 -2.68
C GLN A 321 24.49 16.37 -2.18
N ARG A 322 24.13 17.62 -2.47
CA ARG A 322 24.86 18.83 -2.01
C ARG A 322 24.37 19.34 -0.64
N ASN A 323 23.77 18.49 0.19
CA ASN A 323 23.27 18.82 1.53
C ASN A 323 22.28 20.01 1.56
N SER A 324 21.54 20.22 0.48
CA SER A 324 20.44 21.18 0.41
C SER A 324 19.11 20.43 0.42
N LEU A 325 18.07 21.09 0.92
CA LEU A 325 16.70 20.60 0.90
C LEU A 325 15.93 21.40 -0.14
N ILE A 326 15.17 20.71 -0.97
CA ILE A 326 14.19 21.32 -1.88
C ILE A 326 12.82 20.76 -1.53
N GLU A 327 11.85 21.64 -1.41
CA GLU A 327 10.44 21.30 -1.26
C GLU A 327 9.72 21.57 -2.57
N LEU A 328 9.04 20.56 -3.12
CA LEU A 328 8.26 20.67 -4.35
C LEU A 328 6.80 20.27 -4.10
N PRO A 329 5.81 21.04 -4.57
CA PRO A 329 4.41 20.64 -4.44
C PRO A 329 4.12 19.37 -5.25
N LYS A 330 3.34 18.43 -4.70
CA LYS A 330 2.90 17.23 -5.43
C LYS A 330 2.13 17.57 -6.70
N SER A 331 1.47 18.72 -6.78
CA SER A 331 0.77 19.19 -7.99
C SER A 331 1.69 19.42 -9.19
N PHE A 332 3.00 19.63 -8.98
CA PHE A 332 3.96 19.69 -10.09
C PHE A 332 4.17 18.33 -10.76
N PHE A 333 3.94 17.26 -10.01
CA PHE A 333 4.11 15.86 -10.38
C PHE A 333 2.74 15.21 -10.62
N ASP A 334 1.98 15.65 -11.63
CA ASP A 334 0.64 15.11 -11.95
C ASP A 334 0.71 14.32 -13.28
N PRO A 335 0.51 12.98 -13.29
CA PRO A 335 0.61 12.18 -14.50
C PRO A 335 -0.48 12.47 -15.54
N ARG A 336 -1.48 13.28 -15.19
CA ARG A 336 -2.57 13.70 -16.09
C ARG A 336 -2.27 15.01 -16.81
N ARG A 337 -1.08 15.61 -16.61
CA ARG A 337 -0.70 16.82 -17.32
C ARG A 337 -0.55 16.52 -18.82
N SER A 338 -1.43 17.08 -19.63
CA SER A 338 -1.28 17.06 -21.08
C SER A 338 -0.19 18.05 -21.52
N LEU A 339 0.46 17.75 -22.64
CA LEU A 339 1.35 18.68 -23.32
C LEU A 339 0.55 19.67 -24.20
N ASP A 340 -0.61 19.22 -24.67
CA ASP A 340 -1.49 20.01 -25.51
C ASP A 340 -2.56 20.73 -24.67
N MET A 341 -2.87 21.97 -25.06
CA MET A 341 -3.98 22.74 -24.50
C MET A 341 -5.30 22.17 -24.99
N THR A 342 -6.08 21.57 -24.09
CA THR A 342 -7.44 21.09 -24.37
C THR A 342 -8.49 22.09 -23.88
N SER A 343 -9.72 21.99 -24.37
CA SER A 343 -10.84 22.84 -23.93
C SER A 343 -11.19 22.69 -22.45
N GLU A 344 -10.79 21.59 -21.82
CA GLU A 344 -10.96 21.37 -20.37
C GLU A 344 -9.93 22.14 -19.52
N LEU A 345 -8.88 22.67 -20.16
CA LEU A 345 -7.81 23.46 -19.53
C LEU A 345 -7.94 24.97 -19.81
N MET A 346 -8.88 25.38 -20.66
CA MET A 346 -9.27 26.78 -20.88
C MET A 346 -10.41 27.16 -19.95
#